data_AF-F0ZW90-F1
#
_entry.id   AF-F0ZW90-F1
#
_cell.length_a   1.000
_cell.length_b   1.000
_cell.length_c   1.000
_cell.angle_alpha   90.00
_cell.angle_beta   90.00
_cell.angle_gamma   90.00
#
_symmetry.space_group_name_H-M   'P 1'
#
loop_
_entity.id
_entity.type
_entity.pdbx_description
1 polymer ?
#
loop_
_entity_poly.entity_id
_entity_poly.type
_entity_poly.pdbx_seq_one_letter_code
_entity_poly.pdbx_strand_id
1 'polypeptide(L)'
;MADIFQYKTKDGTLIDFDVSRQSCEKYGFFAGSRVMTPKGVGTVIGVYQNNLWFHIEGDEGASFWDNGKDYESLVLKLNVQLIDDEPPIGPLENRYRVKRISYLKKEVSIILQNENGPCPLISIANVLLLQRKIHIDSDLQYVTLKKLGDLIMKYAKNLYEGNQDVLDILDDYDKNVLPTLEKGLIVNIYFDNISGFEKTEPCQIFDYLNIKLVHGWIPDPEQLDIKQIIGSLSYNDLAPKIVSFEQSFPNAKVDTQQKVNDFANSNQLTEHGLHLIQENLKEDELCVFFRNNHFATMTKHDGYLHILVSDVGYERESNIIWDRIMSKEGESIFLSGDFLSRKDELIIEVVNTLKLFGFKDSEVDEAKHYVQTIDKVDCDLIEEATKFLQSKGYSP
;
A
#
# COMPACT_ATOMS: atom_id res chain seq x y z
N MET A 1 -39.54 4.49 -11.15
CA MET A 1 -40.54 5.16 -10.30
C MET A 1 -39.77 6.11 -9.41
N ALA A 2 -40.23 7.36 -9.24
CA ALA A 2 -39.56 8.26 -8.31
C ALA A 2 -39.77 7.70 -6.91
N ASP A 3 -38.68 7.37 -6.21
CA ASP A 3 -38.74 7.02 -4.80
C ASP A 3 -38.98 8.34 -4.06
N ILE A 4 -40.16 8.50 -3.50
CA ILE A 4 -40.59 9.75 -2.84
C ILE A 4 -40.65 9.53 -1.33
N PHE A 5 -40.09 10.47 -0.57
CA PHE A 5 -40.14 10.50 0.88
C PHE A 5 -40.76 11.81 1.36
N GLN A 6 -41.88 11.74 2.06
CA GLN A 6 -42.54 12.92 2.59
C GLN A 6 -41.91 13.33 3.93
N TYR A 7 -41.48 14.58 4.04
CA TYR A 7 -40.82 15.08 5.25
C TYR A 7 -41.13 16.56 5.52
N LYS A 8 -41.08 16.97 6.79
CA LYS A 8 -41.40 18.33 7.23
C LYS A 8 -40.19 19.26 7.03
N THR A 9 -40.41 20.41 6.42
CA THR A 9 -39.42 21.50 6.30
C THR A 9 -39.40 22.40 7.54
N LYS A 10 -38.34 23.20 7.69
CA LYS A 10 -38.14 24.08 8.85
C LYS A 10 -39.27 25.11 9.07
N ASP A 11 -40.01 25.46 8.01
CA ASP A 11 -41.17 26.35 8.06
C ASP A 11 -42.50 25.62 8.38
N GLY A 12 -42.47 24.30 8.54
CA GLY A 12 -43.64 23.48 8.88
C GLY A 12 -44.37 22.84 7.71
N THR A 13 -43.93 23.09 6.47
CA THR A 13 -44.55 22.52 5.27
C THR A 13 -44.17 21.04 5.11
N LEU A 14 -45.11 20.19 4.69
CA LEU A 14 -44.84 18.82 4.29
C LEU A 14 -44.51 18.79 2.80
N ILE A 15 -43.33 18.28 2.45
CA ILE A 15 -42.83 18.20 1.08
C ILE A 15 -42.48 16.76 0.73
N ASP A 16 -42.79 16.39 -0.51
CA ASP A 16 -42.41 15.12 -1.13
C ASP A 16 -41.02 15.26 -1.76
N PHE A 17 -40.01 14.66 -1.13
CA PHE A 17 -38.61 14.67 -1.58
C PHE A 17 -38.32 13.50 -2.51
N ASP A 18 -37.58 13.74 -3.58
CA ASP A 18 -37.02 12.67 -4.42
C ASP A 18 -35.81 12.05 -3.70
N VAL A 19 -35.95 10.81 -3.27
CA VAL A 19 -34.90 10.04 -2.58
C VAL A 19 -34.24 9.00 -3.48
N SER A 20 -34.53 9.04 -4.78
CA SER A 20 -33.91 8.15 -5.73
C SER A 20 -32.41 8.39 -5.81
N ARG A 21 -31.65 7.30 -6.00
CA ARG A 21 -30.19 7.37 -6.13
C ARG A 21 -29.75 8.30 -7.27
N GLN A 22 -30.51 8.29 -8.37
CA GLN A 22 -30.25 9.12 -9.55
C GLN A 22 -30.39 10.62 -9.29
N SER A 23 -31.34 11.05 -8.44
CA SER A 23 -31.49 12.49 -8.13
C SER A 23 -30.40 12.98 -7.17
N CYS A 24 -29.98 12.10 -6.26
CA CYS A 24 -28.99 12.35 -5.21
C CYS A 24 -27.54 12.30 -5.71
N GLU A 25 -27.26 11.52 -6.76
CA GLU A 25 -25.92 11.25 -7.28
C GLU A 25 -25.09 12.51 -7.55
N LYS A 26 -25.70 13.55 -8.14
CA LYS A 26 -25.00 14.82 -8.45
C LYS A 26 -24.48 15.58 -7.22
N TYR A 27 -24.98 15.27 -6.04
CA TYR A 27 -24.55 15.85 -4.77
C TYR A 27 -23.55 14.97 -4.03
N GLY A 28 -23.41 13.70 -4.43
CA GLY A 28 -22.55 12.70 -3.77
C GLY A 28 -22.97 12.29 -2.36
N PHE A 29 -24.20 12.60 -1.95
CA PHE A 29 -24.82 12.10 -0.72
C PHE A 29 -26.19 11.52 -1.03
N PHE A 30 -26.62 10.50 -0.28
CA PHE A 30 -27.87 9.80 -0.55
C PHE A 30 -28.87 10.01 0.59
N ALA A 31 -30.16 9.90 0.30
CA ALA A 31 -31.18 9.99 1.35
C ALA A 31 -30.91 8.96 2.46
N GLY A 32 -31.00 9.40 3.70
CA GLY A 32 -30.64 8.62 4.89
C GLY A 32 -29.17 8.73 5.31
N SER A 33 -28.27 9.26 4.47
CA SER A 33 -26.87 9.49 4.86
C SER A 33 -26.79 10.44 6.05
N ARG A 34 -26.09 10.04 7.11
CA ARG A 34 -25.67 10.97 8.17
C ARG A 34 -24.49 11.79 7.67
N VAL A 35 -24.49 13.08 7.97
CA VAL A 35 -23.48 14.04 7.53
C VAL A 35 -23.14 15.04 8.62
N MET A 36 -21.87 15.43 8.68
CA MET A 36 -21.41 16.59 9.42
C MET A 36 -21.55 17.80 8.51
N THR A 37 -22.25 18.83 8.97
CA THR A 37 -22.44 20.09 8.23
C THR A 37 -21.85 21.25 9.05
N PRO A 38 -21.69 22.46 8.47
CA PRO A 38 -21.25 23.64 9.22
C PRO A 38 -22.14 24.02 10.41
N LYS A 39 -23.38 23.53 10.42
CA LYS A 39 -24.38 23.81 11.46
C LYS A 39 -24.58 22.62 12.42
N GLY A 40 -23.80 21.56 12.26
CA GLY A 40 -23.86 20.36 13.10
C GLY A 40 -24.20 19.10 12.32
N VAL A 41 -24.41 18.01 13.07
CA VAL A 41 -24.78 16.71 12.53
C VAL A 41 -26.17 16.78 11.90
N GLY A 42 -26.34 16.19 10.73
CA GLY A 42 -27.63 16.11 10.06
C GLY A 42 -27.81 14.84 9.24
N THR A 43 -29.03 14.63 8.76
CA THR A 43 -29.40 13.52 7.88
C THR A 43 -29.87 14.08 6.55
N VAL A 44 -29.40 13.50 5.45
CA VAL A 44 -29.86 13.84 4.11
C VAL A 44 -31.29 13.32 3.92
N ILE A 45 -32.22 14.21 3.61
CA ILE A 45 -33.65 13.88 3.46
C ILE A 45 -33.98 13.50 2.03
N GLY A 46 -33.38 14.17 1.04
CA GLY A 46 -33.63 13.95 -0.38
C GLY A 46 -33.56 15.25 -1.17
N VAL A 47 -33.97 15.19 -2.44
CA VAL A 47 -33.87 16.32 -3.38
C VAL A 47 -35.24 16.94 -3.61
N TYR A 48 -35.32 18.26 -3.49
CA TYR A 48 -36.51 19.03 -3.86
C TYR A 48 -36.11 20.37 -4.48
N GLN A 49 -36.77 20.72 -5.59
CA GLN A 49 -36.47 21.93 -6.38
C GLN A 49 -34.97 22.11 -6.71
N ASN A 50 -34.30 21.03 -7.13
CA ASN A 50 -32.88 21.04 -7.47
C ASN A 50 -31.94 21.42 -6.31
N ASN A 51 -32.34 21.16 -5.07
CA ASN A 51 -31.48 21.27 -3.89
C ASN A 51 -31.48 19.96 -3.11
N LEU A 52 -30.33 19.61 -2.52
CA LEU A 52 -30.25 18.53 -1.54
C LEU A 52 -30.65 19.08 -0.16
N TRP A 53 -31.63 18.45 0.48
CA TRP A 53 -32.15 18.86 1.78
C TRP A 53 -31.61 18.00 2.91
N PHE A 54 -31.41 18.62 4.05
CA PHE A 54 -30.84 18.06 5.26
C PHE A 54 -31.73 18.38 6.45
N HIS A 55 -31.94 17.43 7.35
CA HIS A 55 -32.44 17.70 8.69
C HIS A 55 -31.24 17.72 9.64
N ILE A 56 -30.95 18.88 10.21
CA ILE A 56 -29.88 19.05 11.20
C ILE A 56 -30.44 18.69 12.57
N GLU A 57 -29.70 17.92 13.37
CA GLU A 57 -30.13 17.51 14.70
C GLU A 57 -30.43 18.75 15.57
N GLY A 58 -31.67 18.81 16.08
CA GLY A 58 -32.16 19.95 16.87
C GLY A 58 -32.95 21.00 16.08
N ASP A 59 -33.03 20.90 14.75
CA ASP A 59 -33.91 21.75 13.94
C ASP A 59 -35.36 21.21 13.88
N GLU A 60 -36.32 22.13 13.69
CA GLU A 60 -37.77 21.85 13.58
C GLU A 60 -38.19 21.12 12.29
N GLY A 61 -37.27 20.98 11.33
CA GLY A 61 -37.51 20.37 10.02
C GLY A 61 -36.33 20.56 9.06
N ALA A 62 -36.46 19.98 7.87
CA ALA A 62 -35.42 19.99 6.85
C ALA A 62 -35.16 21.40 6.28
N SER A 63 -33.92 21.66 5.89
CA SER A 63 -33.47 22.86 5.17
C SER A 63 -32.37 22.52 4.17
N PHE A 64 -31.93 23.48 3.36
CA PHE A 64 -30.84 23.32 2.42
C PHE A 64 -29.96 24.57 2.36
N TRP A 65 -28.82 24.46 1.69
CA TRP A 65 -27.94 25.59 1.40
C TRP A 65 -28.10 26.03 -0.05
N ASP A 66 -28.39 27.31 -0.30
CA ASP A 66 -28.58 27.85 -1.66
C ASP A 66 -27.35 27.68 -2.55
N ASN A 67 -26.15 27.66 -1.96
CA ASN A 67 -24.88 27.44 -2.65
C ASN A 67 -24.47 25.96 -2.76
N GLY A 68 -25.24 25.02 -2.19
CA GLY A 68 -24.96 23.57 -2.23
C GLY A 68 -25.56 22.88 -3.46
N LYS A 69 -25.15 23.28 -4.67
CA LYS A 69 -25.79 22.82 -5.93
C LYS A 69 -25.25 21.50 -6.48
N ASP A 70 -24.08 21.08 -6.05
CA ASP A 70 -23.34 19.90 -6.51
C ASP A 70 -22.40 19.39 -5.41
N TYR A 71 -21.79 18.23 -5.65
CA TYR A 71 -20.81 17.61 -4.76
C TYR A 71 -19.66 18.57 -4.38
N GLU A 72 -19.09 19.27 -5.37
CA GLU A 72 -17.97 20.18 -5.14
C GLU A 72 -18.36 21.30 -4.17
N SER A 73 -19.53 21.89 -4.35
CA SER A 73 -20.00 22.99 -3.50
C SER A 73 -20.38 22.51 -2.10
N LEU A 74 -20.91 21.28 -1.96
CA LEU A 74 -21.23 20.71 -0.65
C LEU A 74 -19.97 20.30 0.12
N VAL A 75 -19.00 19.64 -0.51
CA VAL A 75 -17.81 19.12 0.16
C VAL A 75 -16.72 20.18 0.29
N LEU A 76 -16.37 20.89 -0.79
CA LEU A 76 -15.22 21.79 -0.79
C LEU A 76 -15.55 23.18 -0.26
N LYS A 77 -16.78 23.69 -0.48
CA LYS A 77 -17.17 25.05 -0.06
C LYS A 77 -17.95 25.06 1.24
N LEU A 78 -18.85 24.10 1.41
CA LEU A 78 -19.70 23.97 2.59
C LEU A 78 -19.17 22.94 3.60
N ASN A 79 -18.08 22.24 3.32
CA ASN A 79 -17.47 21.27 4.24
C ASN A 79 -18.46 20.24 4.80
N VAL A 80 -19.38 19.76 3.97
CA VAL A 80 -20.30 18.66 4.31
C VAL A 80 -19.53 17.34 4.17
N GLN A 81 -19.54 16.54 5.22
CA GLN A 81 -18.80 15.27 5.29
C GLN A 81 -19.75 14.14 5.68
N LEU A 82 -19.62 12.94 5.11
CA LEU A 82 -20.39 11.78 5.57
C LEU A 82 -19.98 11.40 7.00
N ILE A 83 -20.96 11.13 7.84
CA ILE A 83 -20.78 10.49 9.14
C ILE A 83 -21.13 9.03 8.91
N ASP A 84 -20.11 8.18 8.79
CA ASP A 84 -20.33 6.74 8.67
C ASP A 84 -21.03 6.25 9.95
N ASP A 85 -22.17 5.57 9.80
CA ASP A 85 -22.90 4.94 10.89
C ASP A 85 -22.01 3.87 11.56
N GLU A 86 -21.61 4.11 12.80
CA GLU A 86 -20.92 3.13 13.64
C GLU A 86 -21.85 2.53 14.70
N PRO A 87 -21.54 1.31 15.17
CA PRO A 87 -21.49 1.00 16.59
C PRO A 87 -20.04 0.60 17.01
N PRO A 88 -19.66 0.71 18.30
CA PRO A 88 -19.19 1.95 18.90
C PRO A 88 -17.69 1.94 19.27
N ILE A 89 -17.10 3.14 19.23
CA ILE A 89 -16.00 3.67 20.06
C ILE A 89 -14.58 3.18 19.69
N GLY A 90 -13.94 3.97 18.83
CA GLY A 90 -12.50 4.24 18.85
C GLY A 90 -12.22 5.58 18.16
N PRO A 91 -11.18 6.33 18.56
CA PRO A 91 -10.78 7.51 17.79
C PRO A 91 -10.49 7.11 16.34
N LEU A 92 -10.94 7.93 15.37
CA LEU A 92 -10.69 7.77 13.92
C LEU A 92 -9.21 7.59 13.55
N GLU A 93 -8.30 7.88 14.49
CA GLU A 93 -6.84 7.86 14.34
C GLU A 93 -6.23 6.46 14.17
N ASN A 94 -6.98 5.36 14.37
CA ASN A 94 -6.44 3.99 14.36
C ASN A 94 -7.08 3.04 13.32
N ARG A 95 -7.48 3.57 12.16
CA ARG A 95 -8.02 2.78 11.03
C ARG A 95 -7.15 2.90 9.79
N TYR A 96 -7.00 1.78 9.09
CA TYR A 96 -6.20 1.63 7.90
C TYR A 96 -7.09 1.23 6.73
N ARG A 97 -6.88 1.88 5.58
CA ARG A 97 -7.64 1.63 4.36
C ARG A 97 -7.35 0.24 3.81
N VAL A 98 -8.38 -0.43 3.34
CA VAL A 98 -8.28 -1.71 2.63
C VAL A 98 -8.40 -1.43 1.14
N LYS A 99 -7.34 -1.70 0.37
CA LYS A 99 -7.35 -1.63 -1.08
C LYS A 99 -7.56 -3.03 -1.66
N ARG A 100 -8.54 -3.19 -2.55
CA ARG A 100 -8.74 -4.43 -3.31
C ARG A 100 -7.93 -4.35 -4.59
N ILE A 101 -7.17 -5.41 -4.87
CA ILE A 101 -6.23 -5.46 -5.98
C ILE A 101 -6.36 -6.78 -6.72
N SER A 102 -6.02 -6.80 -8.01
CA SER A 102 -5.76 -8.05 -8.74
C SER A 102 -4.28 -8.38 -8.61
N TYR A 103 -3.96 -9.49 -7.96
CA TYR A 103 -2.59 -9.98 -7.82
C TYR A 103 -2.50 -11.43 -8.31
N LEU A 104 -1.67 -11.67 -9.32
CA LEU A 104 -1.59 -12.95 -10.03
C LEU A 104 -2.98 -13.42 -10.48
N LYS A 105 -3.70 -12.51 -11.16
CA LYS A 105 -5.06 -12.70 -11.69
C LYS A 105 -6.14 -13.08 -10.67
N LYS A 106 -5.90 -12.82 -9.39
CA LYS A 106 -6.85 -13.13 -8.31
C LYS A 106 -7.07 -11.90 -7.45
N GLU A 107 -8.32 -11.69 -7.08
CA GLU A 107 -8.68 -10.61 -6.18
C GLU A 107 -8.14 -10.90 -4.78
N VAL A 108 -7.36 -9.96 -4.26
CA VAL A 108 -6.83 -9.98 -2.90
C VAL A 108 -6.95 -8.59 -2.30
N SER A 109 -6.75 -8.51 -0.99
CA SER A 109 -6.82 -7.24 -0.26
C SER A 109 -5.45 -6.90 0.25
N ILE A 110 -5.09 -5.63 0.23
CA ILE A 110 -3.92 -5.12 0.92
C ILE A 110 -4.34 -3.98 1.84
N ILE A 111 -3.56 -3.79 2.89
CA ILE A 111 -3.70 -2.70 3.83
C ILE A 111 -2.79 -1.57 3.39
N LEU A 112 -3.37 -0.38 3.27
CA LEU A 112 -2.63 0.82 3.01
C LEU A 112 -2.15 1.46 4.30
N GLN A 113 -0.97 2.06 4.23
CA GLN A 113 -0.34 2.82 5.30
C GLN A 113 -0.43 4.31 5.03
N ASN A 114 -0.48 5.07 6.12
CA ASN A 114 -0.23 6.50 6.18
C ASN A 114 1.22 6.76 6.58
N GLU A 115 1.75 7.97 6.34
CA GLU A 115 3.16 8.33 6.61
C GLU A 115 3.64 8.04 8.05
N ASN A 116 2.73 7.94 9.02
CA ASN A 116 3.01 7.70 10.44
C ASN A 116 2.48 6.35 10.97
N GLY A 117 2.08 5.42 10.09
CA GLY A 117 1.48 4.15 10.49
C GLY A 117 2.49 3.14 11.06
N PRO A 118 2.06 2.15 11.89
CA PRO A 118 2.90 1.05 12.31
C PRO A 118 3.06 0.06 11.15
N CYS A 119 4.00 0.41 10.28
CA CYS A 119 4.41 -0.36 9.11
C CYS A 119 4.81 -1.83 9.37
N PRO A 120 5.31 -2.27 10.56
CA PRO A 120 5.67 -3.69 10.75
C PRO A 120 4.45 -4.61 10.66
N LEU A 121 3.37 -4.28 11.38
CA LEU A 121 2.16 -5.11 11.43
C LEU A 121 1.44 -5.13 10.07
N ILE A 122 1.40 -3.97 9.41
CA ILE A 122 0.82 -3.83 8.06
C ILE A 122 1.61 -4.65 7.05
N SER A 123 2.95 -4.62 7.11
CA SER A 123 3.80 -5.41 6.21
C SER A 123 3.62 -6.90 6.41
N ILE A 124 3.55 -7.36 7.68
CA ILE A 124 3.24 -8.77 7.98
C ILE A 124 1.87 -9.16 7.44
N ALA A 125 0.84 -8.33 7.69
CA ALA A 125 -0.51 -8.59 7.21
C ALA A 125 -0.56 -8.68 5.69
N ASN A 126 0.09 -7.76 4.98
CA ASN A 126 0.14 -7.73 3.53
C ASN A 126 0.83 -8.96 2.95
N VAL A 127 1.93 -9.44 3.54
CA VAL A 127 2.54 -10.73 3.16
C VAL A 127 1.52 -11.86 3.26
N LEU A 128 0.81 -11.97 4.39
CA LEU A 128 -0.16 -13.04 4.61
C LEU A 128 -1.41 -12.92 3.72
N LEU A 129 -1.86 -11.70 3.42
CA LEU A 129 -2.99 -11.43 2.53
C LEU A 129 -2.66 -11.78 1.07
N LEU A 130 -1.47 -11.39 0.59
CA LEU A 130 -0.98 -11.76 -0.75
C LEU A 130 -0.79 -13.27 -0.88
N GLN A 131 -0.35 -13.94 0.19
CA GLN A 131 -0.28 -15.40 0.30
C GLN A 131 -1.66 -16.06 0.46
N ARG A 132 -2.74 -15.28 0.64
CA ARG A 132 -4.12 -15.74 0.91
C ARG A 132 -4.24 -16.65 2.15
N LYS A 133 -3.38 -16.42 3.14
CA LYS A 133 -3.39 -17.12 4.43
C LYS A 133 -4.35 -16.47 5.42
N ILE A 134 -4.53 -15.15 5.31
CA ILE A 134 -5.55 -14.39 6.01
C ILE A 134 -6.45 -13.66 5.00
N HIS A 135 -7.64 -13.27 5.44
CA HIS A 135 -8.65 -12.65 4.58
C HIS A 135 -9.34 -11.50 5.34
N ILE A 136 -9.78 -10.50 4.58
CA ILE A 136 -10.59 -9.37 5.07
C ILE A 136 -11.92 -9.41 4.34
N ASP A 137 -13.02 -9.37 5.10
CA ASP A 137 -14.38 -9.43 4.57
C ASP A 137 -14.59 -8.37 3.49
N SER A 138 -15.25 -8.73 2.38
CA SER A 138 -15.30 -7.92 1.14
C SER A 138 -15.99 -6.56 1.31
N ASP A 139 -16.86 -6.43 2.29
CA ASP A 139 -17.59 -5.21 2.65
C ASP A 139 -16.76 -4.22 3.48
N LEU A 140 -15.64 -4.67 4.07
CA LEU A 140 -14.77 -3.81 4.87
C LEU A 140 -13.87 -2.94 3.99
N GLN A 141 -14.01 -1.62 4.13
CA GLN A 141 -13.14 -0.60 3.53
C GLN A 141 -11.99 -0.18 4.47
N TYR A 142 -12.11 -0.51 5.75
CA TYR A 142 -11.14 -0.16 6.78
C TYR A 142 -10.92 -1.32 7.74
N VAL A 143 -9.75 -1.34 8.35
CA VAL A 143 -9.39 -2.31 9.41
C VAL A 143 -8.64 -1.60 10.53
N THR A 144 -8.75 -2.10 11.76
CA THR A 144 -7.94 -1.64 12.90
C THR A 144 -6.70 -2.53 13.06
N LEU A 145 -5.64 -2.01 13.69
CA LEU A 145 -4.44 -2.80 14.00
C LEU A 145 -4.76 -3.99 14.88
N LYS A 146 -5.62 -3.79 15.89
CA LYS A 146 -6.11 -4.88 16.73
C LYS A 146 -6.71 -6.01 15.89
N LYS A 147 -7.59 -5.67 14.94
CA LYS A 147 -8.20 -6.68 14.05
C LYS A 147 -7.15 -7.37 13.17
N LEU A 148 -6.14 -6.65 12.68
CA LEU A 148 -5.02 -7.25 11.95
C LEU A 148 -4.19 -8.18 12.84
N GLY A 149 -3.87 -7.75 14.06
CA GLY A 149 -3.21 -8.54 15.08
C GLY A 149 -3.97 -9.83 15.37
N ASP A 150 -5.28 -9.74 15.62
CA ASP A 150 -6.16 -10.91 15.85
C ASP A 150 -6.10 -11.90 14.67
N LEU A 151 -6.11 -11.41 13.42
CA LEU A 151 -6.01 -12.25 12.21
C LEU A 151 -4.64 -12.93 12.10
N ILE A 152 -3.57 -12.19 12.37
CA ILE A 152 -2.19 -12.69 12.35
C ILE A 152 -2.00 -13.75 13.43
N MET A 153 -2.42 -13.48 14.67
CA MET A 153 -2.29 -14.41 15.79
C MET A 153 -3.14 -15.65 15.61
N LYS A 154 -4.35 -15.52 15.07
CA LYS A 154 -5.18 -16.67 14.68
C LYS A 154 -4.46 -17.56 13.66
N TYR A 155 -3.85 -16.96 12.63
CA TYR A 155 -3.08 -17.71 11.65
C TYR A 155 -1.85 -18.39 12.27
N ALA A 156 -1.09 -17.68 13.12
CA ALA A 156 0.06 -18.23 13.82
C ALA A 156 -0.32 -19.44 14.69
N LYS A 157 -1.38 -19.33 15.50
CA LYS A 157 -1.86 -20.45 16.34
C LYS A 157 -2.28 -21.66 15.50
N ASN A 158 -2.92 -21.44 14.35
CA ASN A 158 -3.29 -22.52 13.43
C ASN A 158 -2.07 -23.22 12.81
N LEU A 159 -0.94 -22.53 12.58
CA LEU A 159 0.29 -23.16 12.10
C LEU A 159 0.86 -24.19 13.09
N TYR A 160 0.56 -24.01 14.39
CA TYR A 160 1.11 -24.82 15.47
C TYR A 160 0.02 -25.56 16.27
N GLU A 161 -1.11 -25.92 15.63
CA GLU A 161 -2.29 -26.55 16.27
C GLU A 161 -1.99 -27.88 17.01
N GLY A 162 -0.78 -28.44 16.91
CA GLY A 162 -0.32 -29.62 17.64
C GLY A 162 0.86 -29.41 18.60
N ASN A 163 1.30 -28.17 18.82
CA ASN A 163 2.48 -27.87 19.65
C ASN A 163 2.11 -26.92 20.81
N GLN A 164 1.69 -27.49 21.94
CA GLN A 164 1.21 -26.73 23.09
C GLN A 164 2.25 -25.74 23.63
N ASP A 165 3.53 -26.12 23.64
CA ASP A 165 4.61 -25.24 24.14
C ASP A 165 4.69 -23.94 23.31
N VAL A 166 4.52 -24.04 21.99
CA VAL A 166 4.52 -22.85 21.11
C VAL A 166 3.22 -22.07 21.23
N LEU A 167 2.08 -22.74 21.41
CA LEU A 167 0.80 -22.07 21.61
C LEU A 167 0.77 -21.22 22.88
N ASP A 168 1.34 -21.73 23.98
CA ASP A 168 1.44 -20.98 25.24
C ASP A 168 2.32 -19.72 25.07
N ILE A 169 3.41 -19.81 24.30
CA ILE A 169 4.26 -18.66 23.96
C ILE A 169 3.50 -17.67 23.08
N LEU A 170 2.74 -18.13 22.08
CA LEU A 170 1.94 -17.27 21.22
C LEU A 170 0.83 -16.56 22.00
N ASP A 171 0.23 -17.21 23.00
CA ASP A 171 -0.78 -16.61 23.87
C ASP A 171 -0.20 -15.53 24.78
N ASP A 172 1.03 -15.70 25.25
CA ASP A 172 1.76 -14.65 25.99
C ASP A 172 2.14 -13.48 25.06
N TYR A 173 2.64 -13.81 23.86
CA TYR A 173 2.99 -12.84 22.82
C TYR A 173 1.81 -11.94 22.44
N ASP A 174 0.64 -12.54 22.21
CA ASP A 174 -0.63 -11.87 21.89
C ASP A 174 -0.98 -10.78 22.93
N LYS A 175 -0.79 -11.11 24.21
CA LYS A 175 -1.16 -10.24 25.33
C LYS A 175 -0.13 -9.16 25.63
N ASN A 176 1.16 -9.49 25.54
CA ASN A 176 2.23 -8.66 26.08
C ASN A 176 3.06 -7.96 25.00
N VAL A 177 3.22 -8.58 23.82
CA VAL A 177 4.17 -8.13 22.79
C VAL A 177 3.46 -7.53 21.59
N LEU A 178 2.39 -8.15 21.09
CA LEU A 178 1.62 -7.64 19.95
C LEU A 178 1.15 -6.18 20.12
N PRO A 179 0.67 -5.72 21.30
CA PRO A 179 0.30 -4.32 21.50
C PRO A 179 1.46 -3.34 21.36
N THR A 180 2.71 -3.79 21.52
CA THR A 180 3.89 -2.94 21.31
C THR A 180 4.16 -2.73 19.82
N LEU A 181 3.88 -3.72 18.97
CA LEU A 181 4.02 -3.61 17.51
C LEU A 181 3.05 -2.59 16.91
N GLU A 182 1.89 -2.38 17.54
CA GLU A 182 0.95 -1.31 17.15
C GLU A 182 1.56 0.09 17.30
N LYS A 183 2.57 0.26 18.16
CA LYS A 183 3.28 1.53 18.38
C LYS A 183 4.53 1.67 17.51
N GLY A 184 4.91 0.60 16.80
CA GLY A 184 6.14 0.52 16.01
C GLY A 184 7.07 -0.59 16.50
N LEU A 185 8.06 -0.92 15.68
CA LEU A 185 9.08 -1.94 15.98
C LEU A 185 10.45 -1.28 15.91
N ILE A 186 11.17 -1.29 17.03
CA ILE A 186 12.57 -0.85 17.08
C ILE A 186 13.43 -2.07 16.78
N VAL A 187 14.27 -1.96 15.77
CA VAL A 187 15.25 -2.99 15.41
C VAL A 187 16.66 -2.47 15.58
N ASN A 188 17.54 -3.36 16.01
CA ASN A 188 18.97 -3.17 15.91
C ASN A 188 19.48 -4.15 14.87
N ILE A 189 20.19 -3.66 13.87
CA ILE A 189 20.63 -4.47 12.74
C ILE A 189 22.12 -4.82 12.86
N TYR A 190 22.52 -5.96 12.33
CA TYR A 190 23.90 -6.36 12.10
C TYR A 190 24.23 -6.18 10.62
N PHE A 191 25.42 -5.67 10.33
CA PHE A 191 25.81 -5.35 8.95
C PHE A 191 26.45 -6.53 8.20
N ASP A 192 26.36 -7.75 8.72
CA ASP A 192 27.11 -8.92 8.23
C ASP A 192 26.33 -9.78 7.23
N ASN A 193 24.99 -9.76 7.29
CA ASN A 193 24.12 -10.53 6.42
C ASN A 193 22.73 -9.89 6.28
N ILE A 194 21.94 -10.30 5.27
CA ILE A 194 20.64 -9.68 4.96
C ILE A 194 19.55 -9.92 6.03
N SER A 195 19.72 -10.91 6.91
CA SER A 195 18.83 -11.21 8.03
C SER A 195 19.47 -10.85 9.37
N GLY A 196 20.46 -9.94 9.35
CA GLY A 196 21.17 -9.46 10.52
C GLY A 196 20.30 -8.57 11.39
N PHE A 197 19.51 -9.17 12.28
CA PHE A 197 18.73 -8.44 13.29
C PHE A 197 19.04 -8.98 14.69
N GLU A 198 19.11 -8.07 15.66
CA GLU A 198 19.12 -8.44 17.08
C GLU A 198 17.82 -9.19 17.40
N LYS A 199 17.97 -10.35 18.06
CA LYS A 199 16.84 -11.19 18.46
C LYS A 199 16.14 -10.58 19.66
N THR A 200 15.17 -9.71 19.39
CA THR A 200 14.25 -9.16 20.39
C THR A 200 12.95 -9.94 20.38
N GLU A 201 12.21 -9.92 21.50
CA GLU A 201 10.90 -10.58 21.58
C GLU A 201 9.94 -10.13 20.46
N PRO A 202 9.75 -8.81 20.18
CA PRO A 202 8.86 -8.36 19.10
C PRO A 202 9.24 -8.84 17.69
N CYS A 203 10.50 -9.17 17.45
CA CYS A 203 10.96 -9.71 16.16
C CYS A 203 10.64 -11.20 15.98
N GLN A 204 10.34 -11.95 17.05
CA GLN A 204 10.09 -13.39 16.96
C GLN A 204 8.82 -13.72 16.17
N ILE A 205 7.90 -12.76 16.02
CA ILE A 205 6.69 -12.95 15.20
C ILE A 205 7.01 -13.33 13.75
N PHE A 206 8.11 -12.83 13.20
CA PHE A 206 8.55 -13.18 11.84
C PHE A 206 8.88 -14.68 11.75
N ASP A 207 9.55 -15.23 12.76
CA ASP A 207 9.90 -16.65 12.86
C ASP A 207 8.64 -17.52 13.00
N TYR A 208 7.71 -17.15 13.91
CA TYR A 208 6.45 -17.89 14.09
C TYR A 208 5.56 -17.90 12.85
N LEU A 209 5.63 -16.86 12.02
CA LEU A 209 4.85 -16.76 10.79
C LEU A 209 5.56 -17.37 9.58
N ASN A 210 6.82 -17.81 9.73
CA ASN A 210 7.71 -18.20 8.64
C ASN A 210 7.82 -17.10 7.56
N ILE A 211 7.98 -15.83 8.00
CA ILE A 211 8.16 -14.67 7.13
C ILE A 211 9.59 -14.17 7.32
N LYS A 212 10.37 -14.08 6.25
CA LYS A 212 11.71 -13.49 6.32
C LYS A 212 11.63 -11.98 6.60
N LEU A 213 12.40 -11.51 7.57
CA LEU A 213 12.73 -10.11 7.74
C LEU A 213 14.13 -9.87 7.16
N VAL A 214 14.26 -8.91 6.24
CA VAL A 214 15.51 -8.62 5.54
C VAL A 214 15.85 -7.13 5.50
N HIS A 215 17.14 -6.79 5.43
CA HIS A 215 17.66 -5.45 5.16
C HIS A 215 18.83 -5.51 4.17
N GLY A 216 19.10 -4.38 3.49
CA GLY A 216 20.18 -4.27 2.50
C GLY A 216 21.33 -3.36 2.94
N TRP A 217 21.43 -3.04 4.23
CA TRP A 217 22.48 -2.17 4.77
C TRP A 217 23.75 -2.99 5.07
N ILE A 218 24.49 -3.36 4.02
CA ILE A 218 25.65 -4.26 4.13
C ILE A 218 26.85 -3.61 3.44
N PRO A 219 28.03 -3.51 4.08
CA PRO A 219 29.20 -2.89 3.46
C PRO A 219 29.67 -3.72 2.27
N ASP A 220 30.16 -3.05 1.24
CA ASP A 220 30.70 -3.70 0.06
C ASP A 220 31.96 -4.51 0.43
N PRO A 221 32.08 -5.79 0.03
CA PRO A 221 33.24 -6.62 0.33
C PRO A 221 34.54 -6.09 -0.27
N GLU A 222 34.48 -5.26 -1.32
CA GLU A 222 35.65 -4.60 -1.91
C GLU A 222 36.21 -3.50 -0.98
N GLN A 223 35.37 -2.93 -0.10
CA GLN A 223 35.75 -1.93 0.89
C GLN A 223 36.28 -2.57 2.17
N LEU A 224 37.47 -3.19 2.07
CA LEU A 224 38.07 -4.00 3.14
C LEU A 224 38.22 -3.25 4.49
N ASP A 225 38.52 -1.96 4.46
CA ASP A 225 38.64 -1.12 5.66
C ASP A 225 37.31 -0.91 6.37
N ILE A 226 36.23 -0.65 5.62
CA ILE A 226 34.87 -0.56 6.14
C ILE A 226 34.42 -1.91 6.69
N LYS A 227 34.60 -2.98 5.92
CA LYS A 227 34.19 -4.34 6.31
C LYS A 227 34.85 -4.81 7.61
N GLN A 228 36.15 -4.53 7.80
CA GLN A 228 36.86 -4.89 9.02
C GLN A 228 36.31 -4.19 10.26
N ILE A 229 35.87 -2.93 10.11
CA ILE A 229 35.35 -2.12 11.21
C ILE A 229 33.88 -2.46 11.49
N ILE A 230 33.05 -2.49 10.45
CA ILE A 230 31.60 -2.51 10.55
C ILE A 230 31.05 -3.94 10.57
N GLY A 231 31.68 -4.88 9.86
CA GLY A 231 31.09 -6.19 9.55
C GLY A 231 30.86 -7.14 10.73
N SER A 232 31.20 -6.75 11.97
CA SER A 232 30.86 -7.50 13.19
C SER A 232 30.07 -6.68 14.20
N LEU A 233 29.75 -5.43 13.87
CA LEU A 233 29.04 -4.51 14.73
C LEU A 233 27.55 -4.51 14.42
N SER A 234 26.74 -4.19 15.43
CA SER A 234 25.38 -3.74 15.20
C SER A 234 25.32 -2.23 14.99
N TYR A 235 24.17 -1.70 14.55
CA TYR A 235 23.95 -0.26 14.48
C TYR A 235 24.18 0.43 15.84
N ASN A 236 23.66 -0.16 16.92
CA ASN A 236 23.84 0.37 18.27
C ASN A 236 25.31 0.33 18.75
N ASP A 237 26.11 -0.61 18.24
CA ASP A 237 27.55 -0.63 18.51
C ASP A 237 28.30 0.42 17.68
N LEU A 238 27.89 0.64 16.43
CA LEU A 238 28.55 1.53 15.49
C LEU A 238 28.27 3.01 15.79
N ALA A 239 27.03 3.36 16.09
CA ALA A 239 26.60 4.75 16.31
C ALA A 239 27.46 5.54 17.32
N PRO A 240 27.72 5.06 18.55
CA PRO A 240 28.59 5.79 19.50
C PRO A 240 30.06 5.81 19.05
N LYS A 241 30.50 4.78 18.33
CA LYS A 241 31.88 4.69 17.81
C LYS A 241 32.13 5.69 16.68
N ILE A 242 31.12 6.01 15.87
CA ILE A 242 31.22 7.07 14.85
C ILE A 242 31.45 8.44 15.49
N VAL A 243 30.75 8.74 16.57
CA VAL A 243 30.88 10.01 17.31
C VAL A 243 32.29 10.17 17.90
N SER A 244 32.88 9.07 18.36
CA SER A 244 34.21 9.01 18.98
C SER A 244 35.22 8.24 18.13
N PHE A 245 35.21 8.48 16.80
CA PHE A 245 35.90 7.64 15.82
C PHE A 245 37.40 7.46 16.09
N GLU A 246 38.14 8.54 16.31
CA GLU A 246 39.59 8.50 16.55
C GLU A 246 39.96 7.67 17.80
N GLN A 247 39.11 7.70 18.84
CA GLN A 247 39.31 6.93 20.06
C GLN A 247 38.92 5.46 19.88
N SER A 248 37.83 5.22 19.14
CA SER A 248 37.28 3.88 18.90
C SER A 248 38.12 3.08 17.90
N PHE A 249 38.75 3.76 16.93
CA PHE A 249 39.53 3.15 15.86
C PHE A 249 40.88 3.89 15.65
N PRO A 250 41.80 3.85 16.63
CA PRO A 250 43.05 4.63 16.60
C PRO A 250 44.01 4.24 15.47
N ASN A 251 43.85 3.04 14.90
CA ASN A 251 44.66 2.52 13.80
C ASN A 251 43.97 2.65 12.42
N ALA A 252 42.80 3.29 12.35
CA ALA A 252 42.10 3.51 11.09
C ALA A 252 42.87 4.48 10.18
N LYS A 253 42.75 4.31 8.86
CA LYS A 253 43.35 5.25 7.90
C LYS A 253 42.59 6.58 7.92
N VAL A 254 43.25 7.65 7.48
CA VAL A 254 42.71 9.02 7.47
C VAL A 254 41.40 9.12 6.69
N ASP A 255 41.24 8.35 5.61
CA ASP A 255 40.04 8.32 4.77
C ASP A 255 38.93 7.39 5.30
N THR A 256 39.24 6.49 6.23
CA THR A 256 38.28 5.47 6.70
C THR A 256 37.12 6.10 7.47
N GLN A 257 37.34 7.17 8.25
CA GLN A 257 36.25 7.84 8.96
C GLN A 257 35.20 8.38 8.00
N GLN A 258 35.62 9.03 6.91
CA GLN A 258 34.71 9.55 5.90
C GLN A 258 33.92 8.42 5.25
N LYS A 259 34.57 7.32 4.87
CA LYS A 259 33.89 6.15 4.30
C LYS A 259 32.86 5.52 5.22
N VAL A 260 33.17 5.40 6.53
CA VAL A 260 32.23 4.89 7.53
C VAL A 260 31.04 5.85 7.70
N ASN A 261 31.29 7.16 7.67
CA ASN A 261 30.22 8.17 7.69
C ASN A 261 29.34 8.10 6.43
N ASP A 262 29.95 7.92 5.26
CA ASP A 262 29.23 7.79 3.99
C ASP A 262 28.35 6.53 3.99
N PHE A 263 28.87 5.41 4.50
CA PHE A 263 28.10 4.18 4.72
C PHE A 263 26.96 4.40 5.74
N ALA A 264 27.22 5.11 6.85
CA ALA A 264 26.22 5.37 7.86
C ALA A 264 25.06 6.25 7.34
N ASN A 265 25.35 7.12 6.37
CA ASN A 265 24.40 8.03 5.74
C ASN A 265 23.78 7.46 4.45
N SER A 266 23.97 6.17 4.14
CA SER A 266 23.56 5.56 2.87
C SER A 266 22.06 5.22 2.77
N ASN A 267 21.18 5.90 3.50
CA ASN A 267 19.74 5.61 3.53
C ASN A 267 19.41 4.12 3.78
N GLN A 268 20.19 3.50 4.67
CA GLN A 268 20.05 2.12 5.12
C GLN A 268 20.01 1.07 3.98
N LEU A 269 20.64 1.35 2.84
CA LEU A 269 20.73 0.44 1.71
C LEU A 269 22.06 0.63 0.96
N THR A 270 22.67 -0.46 0.52
CA THR A 270 23.84 -0.45 -0.38
C THR A 270 23.54 -1.28 -1.63
N GLU A 271 24.27 -1.03 -2.73
CA GLU A 271 24.16 -1.85 -3.95
C GLU A 271 24.50 -3.32 -3.66
N HIS A 272 25.57 -3.55 -2.89
CA HIS A 272 25.95 -4.90 -2.49
C HIS A 272 24.84 -5.60 -1.69
N GLY A 273 24.23 -4.91 -0.71
CA GLY A 273 23.15 -5.47 0.07
C GLY A 273 21.89 -5.73 -0.75
N LEU A 274 21.57 -4.86 -1.72
CA LEU A 274 20.46 -5.09 -2.65
C LEU A 274 20.69 -6.35 -3.50
N HIS A 275 21.91 -6.51 -4.03
CA HIS A 275 22.31 -7.70 -4.78
C HIS A 275 22.24 -8.97 -3.93
N LEU A 276 22.72 -8.92 -2.68
CA LEU A 276 22.62 -10.06 -1.76
C LEU A 276 21.17 -10.48 -1.51
N ILE A 277 20.25 -9.53 -1.34
CA ILE A 277 18.81 -9.84 -1.22
C ILE A 277 18.33 -10.54 -2.50
N GLN A 278 18.66 -9.99 -3.67
CA GLN A 278 18.25 -10.53 -4.96
C GLN A 278 18.77 -11.97 -5.18
N GLU A 279 20.00 -12.28 -4.74
CA GLU A 279 20.57 -13.63 -4.85
C GLU A 279 19.96 -14.64 -3.87
N ASN A 280 19.65 -14.20 -2.64
CA ASN A 280 19.27 -15.09 -1.54
C ASN A 280 17.75 -15.20 -1.30
N LEU A 281 16.95 -14.28 -1.86
CA LEU A 281 15.50 -14.38 -1.87
C LEU A 281 15.05 -15.31 -3.01
N LYS A 282 14.16 -16.26 -2.71
CA LYS A 282 13.62 -17.16 -3.73
C LYS A 282 12.66 -16.42 -4.64
N GLU A 283 12.51 -16.89 -5.87
CA GLU A 283 11.52 -16.37 -6.80
C GLU A 283 10.11 -16.48 -6.20
N ASP A 284 9.32 -15.41 -6.34
CA ASP A 284 7.96 -15.25 -5.80
C ASP A 284 7.84 -15.39 -4.26
N GLU A 285 8.95 -15.35 -3.54
CA GLU A 285 8.96 -15.37 -2.07
C GLU A 285 8.64 -13.98 -1.50
N LEU A 286 7.51 -13.88 -0.81
CA LEU A 286 7.12 -12.70 -0.07
C LEU A 286 7.85 -12.61 1.28
N CYS A 287 8.40 -11.44 1.57
CA CYS A 287 9.13 -11.14 2.80
C CYS A 287 8.83 -9.71 3.28
N VAL A 288 9.35 -9.35 4.45
CA VAL A 288 9.35 -7.97 4.96
C VAL A 288 10.74 -7.38 4.84
N PHE A 289 10.82 -6.20 4.23
CA PHE A 289 12.04 -5.45 3.98
C PHE A 289 12.12 -4.24 4.90
N PHE A 290 13.25 -4.05 5.58
CA PHE A 290 13.53 -2.90 6.43
C PHE A 290 14.50 -1.93 5.75
N ARG A 291 14.09 -0.68 5.60
CA ARG A 291 14.89 0.43 5.05
C ARG A 291 14.36 1.77 5.55
N ASN A 292 15.24 2.71 5.86
CA ASN A 292 14.91 4.07 6.32
C ASN A 292 13.91 4.09 7.49
N ASN A 293 14.14 3.23 8.49
CA ASN A 293 13.23 3.06 9.65
C ASN A 293 11.80 2.67 9.27
N HIS A 294 11.62 2.10 8.08
CA HIS A 294 10.34 1.69 7.53
C HIS A 294 10.35 0.21 7.16
N PHE A 295 9.21 -0.45 7.34
CA PHE A 295 9.00 -1.84 6.95
C PHE A 295 8.07 -1.87 5.75
N ALA A 296 8.46 -2.61 4.71
CA ALA A 296 7.65 -2.78 3.52
C ALA A 296 7.51 -4.27 3.17
N THR A 297 6.41 -4.62 2.51
CA THR A 297 6.28 -5.95 1.89
C THR A 297 7.08 -6.00 0.60
N MET A 298 7.91 -7.03 0.42
CA MET A 298 8.76 -7.20 -0.75
C MET A 298 8.65 -8.60 -1.33
N THR A 299 8.83 -8.73 -2.64
CA THR A 299 8.96 -10.02 -3.34
C THR A 299 10.07 -9.94 -4.39
N LYS A 300 10.61 -11.10 -4.76
CA LYS A 300 11.40 -11.25 -5.98
C LYS A 300 10.49 -11.79 -7.10
N HIS A 301 10.51 -11.17 -8.27
CA HIS A 301 9.77 -11.64 -9.44
C HIS A 301 10.55 -11.34 -10.72
N ASP A 302 10.62 -12.29 -11.64
CA ASP A 302 11.46 -12.25 -12.84
C ASP A 302 12.91 -11.82 -12.56
N GLY A 303 13.45 -12.26 -11.42
CA GLY A 303 14.79 -11.90 -10.98
C GLY A 303 14.95 -10.50 -10.38
N TYR A 304 13.91 -9.66 -10.39
CA TYR A 304 13.94 -8.30 -9.83
C TYR A 304 13.23 -8.21 -8.48
N LEU A 305 13.66 -7.27 -7.64
CA LEU A 305 13.03 -6.99 -6.35
C LEU A 305 11.91 -5.96 -6.52
N HIS A 306 10.79 -6.21 -5.86
CA HIS A 306 9.59 -5.40 -5.93
C HIS A 306 9.05 -5.11 -4.54
N ILE A 307 8.77 -3.83 -4.25
CA ILE A 307 8.15 -3.37 -3.01
C ILE A 307 6.66 -3.14 -3.26
N LEU A 308 5.81 -3.59 -2.33
CA LEU A 308 4.38 -3.35 -2.41
C LEU A 308 4.08 -1.85 -2.20
N VAL A 309 3.39 -1.25 -3.15
CA VAL A 309 2.89 0.13 -3.04
C VAL A 309 1.69 0.14 -2.11
N SER A 310 1.96 0.45 -0.84
CA SER A 310 0.96 0.49 0.23
C SER A 310 0.63 1.91 0.70
N ASP A 311 1.20 2.94 0.10
CA ASP A 311 0.87 4.32 0.44
C ASP A 311 -0.59 4.66 0.09
N VAL A 312 -1.29 5.32 1.03
CA VAL A 312 -2.71 5.69 0.88
C VAL A 312 -2.98 6.62 -0.32
N GLY A 313 -1.99 7.40 -0.77
CA GLY A 313 -2.08 8.23 -1.97
C GLY A 313 -2.39 7.44 -3.24
N TYR A 314 -2.07 6.14 -3.27
CA TYR A 314 -2.37 5.24 -4.39
C TYR A 314 -3.66 4.43 -4.19
N GLU A 315 -4.53 4.80 -3.24
CA GLU A 315 -5.78 4.08 -2.96
C GLU A 315 -6.63 3.87 -4.22
N ARG A 316 -6.76 4.91 -5.06
CA ARG A 316 -7.61 4.89 -6.26
C ARG A 316 -6.93 4.30 -7.49
N GLU A 317 -5.63 4.05 -7.42
CA GLU A 317 -4.83 3.57 -8.56
C GLU A 317 -4.81 2.04 -8.58
N SER A 318 -5.79 1.41 -9.23
CA SER A 318 -5.96 -0.05 -9.24
C SER A 318 -4.79 -0.81 -9.88
N ASN A 319 -4.07 -0.17 -10.80
CA ASN A 319 -2.98 -0.79 -11.57
C ASN A 319 -1.59 -0.47 -11.00
N ILE A 320 -1.50 0.25 -9.87
CA ILE A 320 -0.25 0.52 -9.18
C ILE A 320 -0.21 -0.32 -7.91
N ILE A 321 0.51 -1.45 -7.99
CA ILE A 321 0.60 -2.45 -6.94
C ILE A 321 2.04 -2.66 -6.48
N TRP A 322 2.99 -2.75 -7.41
CA TRP A 322 4.39 -3.00 -7.12
C TRP A 322 5.26 -1.83 -7.61
N ASP A 323 6.28 -1.49 -6.85
CA ASP A 323 7.38 -0.63 -7.26
C ASP A 323 8.65 -1.47 -7.43
N ARG A 324 9.21 -1.51 -8.63
CA ARG A 324 10.44 -2.25 -8.92
C ARG A 324 11.64 -1.44 -8.45
N ILE A 325 12.50 -2.06 -7.62
CA ILE A 325 13.77 -1.46 -7.21
C ILE A 325 14.79 -1.64 -8.34
N MET A 326 15.16 -0.55 -9.02
CA MET A 326 16.19 -0.58 -10.07
C MET A 326 17.60 -0.31 -9.55
N SER A 327 17.72 0.55 -8.52
CA SER A 327 18.99 0.89 -7.86
C SER A 327 18.73 1.42 -6.44
N LYS A 328 19.79 1.68 -5.66
CA LYS A 328 19.66 2.33 -4.35
C LYS A 328 19.10 3.75 -4.44
N GLU A 329 19.30 4.45 -5.57
CA GLU A 329 18.89 5.85 -5.79
C GLU A 329 17.38 6.03 -6.02
N GLY A 330 16.63 4.95 -6.24
CA GLY A 330 15.16 5.01 -6.27
C GLY A 330 14.57 5.39 -7.63
N GLU A 331 15.14 4.88 -8.72
CA GLU A 331 14.39 4.81 -9.97
C GLU A 331 13.22 3.83 -9.79
N SER A 332 12.00 4.37 -9.70
CA SER A 332 10.77 3.60 -9.48
C SER A 332 10.07 3.28 -10.79
N ILE A 333 9.73 2.02 -10.98
CA ILE A 333 8.83 1.57 -12.05
C ILE A 333 7.61 0.96 -11.39
N PHE A 334 6.48 1.65 -11.50
CA PHE A 334 5.20 1.16 -11.00
C PHE A 334 4.63 0.09 -11.94
N LEU A 335 4.21 -1.02 -11.34
CA LEU A 335 3.68 -2.20 -12.01
C LEU A 335 2.34 -2.61 -11.39
N SER A 336 1.52 -3.26 -12.20
CA SER A 336 0.29 -3.91 -11.74
C SER A 336 0.58 -5.18 -10.95
N GLY A 337 -0.44 -5.81 -10.39
CA GLY A 337 -0.28 -7.04 -9.59
C GLY A 337 0.09 -8.28 -10.42
N ASP A 338 0.17 -8.15 -11.75
CA ASP A 338 0.75 -9.15 -12.65
C ASP A 338 2.18 -8.76 -13.10
N PHE A 339 2.82 -7.79 -12.41
CA PHE A 339 4.17 -7.28 -12.66
C PHE A 339 4.38 -6.65 -14.04
N LEU A 340 3.31 -6.10 -14.62
CA LEU A 340 3.32 -5.42 -15.90
C LEU A 340 3.36 -3.91 -15.71
N SER A 341 4.18 -3.22 -16.50
CA SER A 341 4.10 -1.77 -16.58
C SER A 341 2.84 -1.35 -17.36
N ARG A 342 2.43 -0.09 -17.21
CA ARG A 342 1.35 0.47 -18.04
C ARG A 342 1.60 0.30 -19.54
N LYS A 343 2.87 0.40 -19.97
CA LYS A 343 3.24 0.18 -21.38
C LYS A 343 3.07 -1.28 -21.78
N ASP A 344 3.42 -2.23 -20.93
CA ASP A 344 3.23 -3.66 -21.20
C ASP A 344 1.74 -4.03 -21.31
N GLU A 345 0.89 -3.48 -20.43
CA GLU A 345 -0.55 -3.66 -20.49
C GLU A 345 -1.15 -3.14 -21.81
N LEU A 346 -0.75 -1.94 -22.24
CA LEU A 346 -1.15 -1.37 -23.53
C LEU A 346 -0.66 -2.22 -24.71
N ILE A 347 0.57 -2.74 -24.66
CA ILE A 347 1.09 -3.64 -25.69
C ILE A 347 0.24 -4.92 -25.79
N ILE A 348 -0.18 -5.49 -24.66
CA ILE A 348 -1.06 -6.66 -24.64
C ILE A 348 -2.42 -6.32 -25.28
N GLU A 349 -2.98 -5.15 -24.97
CA GLU A 349 -4.23 -4.66 -25.57
C GLU A 349 -4.10 -4.50 -27.09
N VAL A 350 -2.99 -3.92 -27.57
CA VAL A 350 -2.68 -3.81 -29.01
C VAL A 350 -2.64 -5.18 -29.66
N VAL A 351 -1.89 -6.12 -29.09
CA VAL A 351 -1.76 -7.49 -29.62
C VAL A 351 -3.12 -8.17 -29.71
N ASN A 352 -3.93 -8.08 -28.66
CA ASN A 352 -5.28 -8.67 -28.64
C ASN A 352 -6.21 -8.03 -29.68
N THR A 353 -6.15 -6.70 -29.81
CA THR A 353 -6.99 -5.94 -30.75
C THR A 353 -6.63 -6.27 -32.20
N LEU A 354 -5.34 -6.33 -32.53
CA LEU A 354 -4.89 -6.70 -33.88
C LEU A 354 -5.31 -8.13 -34.25
N LYS A 355 -5.24 -9.08 -33.30
CA LYS A 355 -5.75 -10.44 -33.51
C LYS A 355 -7.26 -10.44 -33.75
N LEU A 356 -8.03 -9.62 -33.02
CA LEU A 356 -9.47 -9.47 -33.23
C LEU A 356 -9.80 -8.83 -34.58
N PHE A 357 -8.95 -7.95 -35.10
CA PHE A 357 -9.12 -7.39 -36.45
C PHE A 357 -8.89 -8.42 -37.55
N GLY A 358 -8.10 -9.48 -37.31
CA GLY A 358 -7.87 -10.57 -38.27
C GLY A 358 -6.42 -10.76 -38.69
N PHE A 359 -5.50 -9.92 -38.20
CA PHE A 359 -4.07 -10.02 -38.52
C PHE A 359 -3.47 -11.36 -38.06
N LYS A 360 -2.52 -11.89 -38.84
CA LYS A 360 -1.83 -13.15 -38.52
C LYS A 360 -0.86 -12.97 -37.37
N ASP A 361 -0.59 -14.05 -36.62
CA ASP A 361 0.33 -14.01 -35.47
C ASP A 361 1.71 -13.43 -35.83
N SER A 362 2.28 -13.78 -36.98
CA SER A 362 3.57 -13.22 -37.43
C SER A 362 3.54 -11.72 -37.68
N GLU A 363 2.41 -11.19 -38.17
CA GLU A 363 2.21 -9.76 -38.44
C GLU A 363 2.05 -9.02 -37.10
N VAL A 364 1.27 -9.60 -36.18
CA VAL A 364 1.08 -9.07 -34.83
C VAL A 364 2.39 -9.03 -34.05
N ASP A 365 3.27 -10.03 -34.19
CA ASP A 365 4.59 -10.04 -33.54
C ASP A 365 5.53 -8.94 -34.08
N GLU A 366 5.46 -8.62 -35.38
CA GLU A 366 6.17 -7.47 -35.96
C GLU A 366 5.65 -6.15 -35.38
N ALA A 367 4.32 -5.99 -35.31
CA ALA A 367 3.69 -4.80 -34.74
C ALA A 367 4.03 -4.63 -33.26
N LYS A 368 4.06 -5.72 -32.49
CA LYS A 368 4.48 -5.71 -31.08
C LYS A 368 5.90 -5.17 -30.93
N HIS A 369 6.85 -5.66 -31.72
CA HIS A 369 8.23 -5.15 -31.69
C HIS A 369 8.30 -3.67 -32.05
N TYR A 370 7.54 -3.24 -33.06
CA TYR A 370 7.49 -1.83 -33.44
C TYR A 370 6.98 -0.95 -32.28
N VAL A 371 5.84 -1.31 -31.69
CA VAL A 371 5.23 -0.55 -30.59
C VAL A 371 6.14 -0.48 -29.36
N GLN A 372 6.92 -1.53 -29.08
CA GLN A 372 7.91 -1.51 -28.01
C GLN A 372 8.96 -0.40 -28.17
N THR A 373 9.31 -0.04 -29.41
CA THR A 373 10.29 1.04 -29.70
C THR A 373 9.71 2.45 -29.57
N ILE A 374 8.40 2.59 -29.36
CA ILE A 374 7.75 3.89 -29.24
C ILE A 374 7.90 4.38 -27.79
N ASP A 375 8.62 5.49 -27.60
CA ASP A 375 8.81 6.13 -26.29
C ASP A 375 7.77 7.22 -25.97
N LYS A 376 6.90 7.56 -26.94
CA LYS A 376 5.86 8.57 -26.73
C LYS A 376 4.73 8.00 -25.88
N VAL A 377 4.45 8.66 -24.77
CA VAL A 377 3.43 8.23 -23.80
C VAL A 377 2.01 8.60 -24.22
N ASP A 378 1.84 9.59 -25.12
CA ASP A 378 0.54 10.16 -25.52
C ASP A 378 0.04 9.71 -26.91
N CYS A 379 0.56 8.62 -27.48
CA CYS A 379 0.07 8.11 -28.76
C CYS A 379 -0.85 6.89 -28.60
N ASP A 380 -1.87 6.81 -29.46
CA ASP A 380 -2.71 5.63 -29.60
C ASP A 380 -1.87 4.50 -30.22
N LEU A 381 -1.41 3.57 -29.38
CA LEU A 381 -0.56 2.47 -29.80
C LEU A 381 -1.28 1.51 -30.75
N ILE A 382 -2.61 1.42 -30.70
CA ILE A 382 -3.39 0.58 -31.62
C ILE A 382 -3.38 1.21 -33.00
N GLU A 383 -3.58 2.53 -33.08
CA GLU A 383 -3.52 3.27 -34.34
C GLU A 383 -2.12 3.19 -34.96
N GLU A 384 -1.06 3.42 -34.19
CA GLU A 384 0.32 3.34 -34.67
C GLU A 384 0.70 1.93 -35.12
N ALA A 385 0.30 0.89 -34.38
CA ALA A 385 0.50 -0.50 -34.79
C ALA A 385 -0.23 -0.82 -36.11
N THR A 386 -1.46 -0.33 -36.25
CA THR A 386 -2.26 -0.53 -37.48
C THR A 386 -1.63 0.19 -38.68
N LYS A 387 -1.17 1.44 -38.51
CA LYS A 387 -0.45 2.20 -39.55
C LYS A 387 0.84 1.49 -39.96
N PHE A 388 1.60 0.98 -38.99
CA PHE A 388 2.81 0.23 -39.26
C PHE A 388 2.52 -1.02 -40.12
N LEU A 389 1.51 -1.82 -39.76
CA LEU A 389 1.11 -2.99 -40.53
C LEU A 389 0.65 -2.63 -41.95
N GLN A 390 -0.16 -1.58 -42.10
CA GLN A 390 -0.60 -1.10 -43.41
C GLN A 390 0.57 -0.61 -44.26
N SER A 391 1.57 0.05 -43.66
CA SER A 391 2.79 0.49 -44.36
C SER A 391 3.61 -0.67 -44.93
N LYS A 392 3.48 -1.87 -44.32
CA LYS A 392 4.08 -3.13 -44.79
C LYS A 392 3.22 -3.86 -45.84
N GLY A 393 2.03 -3.34 -46.14
CA GLY A 393 1.08 -3.96 -47.06
C GLY A 393 0.25 -5.09 -46.43
N TYR A 394 0.25 -5.21 -45.10
CA TYR A 394 -0.60 -6.16 -44.40
C TYR A 394 -2.03 -5.64 -44.26
N SER A 395 -3.01 -6.53 -44.41
CA SER A 395 -4.43 -6.25 -44.21
C SER A 395 -5.06 -7.36 -43.37
N PRO A 396 -6.02 -7.04 -42.49
CA PRO A 396 -6.70 -8.03 -41.67
C PRO A 396 -7.49 -9.07 -42.48
#